data_AF-A0A4Q2DC76-F1
#
_entry.id   AF-A0A4Q2DC76-F1
#
_cell.length_a   1.000
_cell.length_b   1.000
_cell.length_c   1.000
_cell.angle_alpha   90.00
_cell.angle_beta   90.00
_cell.angle_gamma   90.00
#
_symmetry.space_group_name_H-M   'P 1'
#
loop_
_entity.id
_entity.type
_entity.pdbx_description
1 polymer ?
#
loop_
_entity_poly.entity_id
_entity_poly.type
_entity_poly.pdbx_seq_one_letter_code
_entity_poly.pdbx_strand_id
1 'polypeptide(L)'
;MTLYNDGPKPVYPYLFYFDPNDLTITPWVATDVSGRPVDAPLLPRSQLALGYENGGAPQWEFVFLDDRPKDIGFFKLFLSSSSANFACLTRKRTPFERDTCTRLAEESDEEAEEAGELETTLDDSKESWGVKMATLIQIRK
;
A
#
# COMPACT_ATOMS: atom_id res chain seq x y z
N MET A 1 7.73 -12.42 0.14
CA MET A 1 6.35 -12.94 0.05
C MET A 1 6.04 -13.35 -1.39
N THR A 2 5.37 -14.47 -1.67
CA THR A 2 4.91 -14.82 -3.04
C THR A 2 3.40 -14.82 -3.10
N LEU A 3 2.85 -14.16 -4.11
CA LEU A 3 1.42 -14.19 -4.44
C LEU A 3 1.17 -15.24 -5.51
N TYR A 4 0.09 -16.01 -5.37
CA TYR A 4 -0.37 -16.99 -6.34
C TYR A 4 -1.75 -16.58 -6.83
N ASN A 5 -1.92 -16.50 -8.15
CA ASN A 5 -3.21 -16.26 -8.77
C ASN A 5 -3.68 -17.53 -9.48
N ASP A 6 -4.39 -18.38 -8.74
CA ASP A 6 -5.06 -19.56 -9.30
C ASP A 6 -6.36 -19.19 -10.03
N GLY A 7 -6.72 -17.91 -10.08
CA GLY A 7 -7.90 -17.42 -10.75
C GLY A 7 -7.74 -17.33 -12.28
N PRO A 8 -8.86 -17.18 -13.01
CA PRO A 8 -8.86 -16.97 -14.45
C PRO A 8 -8.70 -15.51 -14.85
N LYS A 9 -8.75 -14.56 -13.89
CA LYS A 9 -8.68 -13.13 -14.15
C LYS A 9 -7.31 -12.56 -13.73
N PRO A 10 -6.77 -11.56 -14.44
CA PRO A 10 -5.60 -10.83 -13.99
C PRO A 10 -5.90 -10.08 -12.69
N VAL A 11 -4.88 -9.89 -11.85
CA VAL A 11 -5.00 -9.25 -10.54
C VAL A 11 -4.00 -8.12 -10.37
N TYR A 12 -4.46 -7.02 -9.78
CA TYR A 12 -3.66 -5.87 -9.38
C TYR A 12 -3.45 -5.91 -7.87
N PRO A 13 -2.24 -6.29 -7.38
CA PRO A 13 -1.90 -6.28 -5.97
C PRO A 13 -1.36 -4.91 -5.53
N TYR A 14 -1.90 -4.40 -4.43
CA TYR A 14 -1.45 -3.18 -3.78
C TYR A 14 -1.02 -3.52 -2.35
N LEU A 15 0.25 -3.32 -2.04
CA LEU A 15 0.80 -3.68 -0.74
C LEU A 15 1.26 -2.44 0.01
N PHE A 16 0.75 -2.31 1.23
CA PHE A 16 1.11 -1.24 2.15
C PHE A 16 1.77 -1.83 3.39
N TYR A 17 2.85 -1.20 3.83
CA TYR A 17 3.44 -1.40 5.13
C TYR A 17 2.96 -0.29 6.07
N PHE A 18 2.48 -0.66 7.24
CA PHE A 18 2.20 0.26 8.32
C PHE A 18 3.21 0.06 9.43
N ASP A 19 3.78 1.17 9.87
CA ASP A 19 4.63 1.23 11.04
C ASP A 19 3.83 1.84 12.21
N PRO A 20 3.50 1.07 13.26
CA PRO A 20 2.78 1.57 14.44
C PRO A 20 3.60 2.50 15.33
N ASN A 21 4.91 2.57 15.17
CA ASN A 21 5.75 3.41 16.02
C ASN A 21 5.66 4.88 15.62
N ASP A 22 5.62 5.15 14.31
CA ASP A 22 5.50 6.51 13.76
C ASP A 22 4.17 6.75 13.05
N LEU A 23 3.33 5.71 12.97
CA LEU A 23 2.01 5.66 12.33
C LEU A 23 2.06 5.98 10.83
N THR A 24 3.18 5.71 10.17
CA THR A 24 3.32 5.87 8.71
C THR A 24 2.67 4.72 7.95
N ILE A 25 2.22 5.01 6.74
CA ILE A 25 1.67 4.03 5.79
C ILE A 25 2.44 4.20 4.48
N THR A 26 3.29 3.24 4.16
CA THR A 26 4.18 3.31 3.00
C THR A 26 3.77 2.28 1.96
N PRO A 27 3.53 2.70 0.70
CA PRO A 27 3.31 1.75 -0.40
C PRO A 27 4.61 1.01 -0.72
N TRP A 28 4.54 -0.32 -0.74
CA TRP A 28 5.66 -1.21 -1.05
C TRP A 28 5.50 -1.89 -2.41
N VAL A 29 4.25 -2.07 -2.84
CA VAL A 29 3.90 -2.43 -4.21
C VAL A 29 2.78 -1.49 -4.61
N ALA A 30 3.07 -0.61 -5.55
CA ALA A 30 2.08 0.24 -6.21
C ALA A 30 2.23 0.05 -7.71
N THR A 31 1.14 -0.29 -8.39
CA THR A 31 1.04 -0.15 -9.84
C THR A 31 0.94 1.34 -10.14
N ASP A 32 1.87 1.86 -10.95
CA ASP A 32 1.87 3.27 -11.35
C ASP A 32 0.52 3.65 -11.95
N VAL A 33 -0.12 4.66 -11.38
CA VAL A 33 -1.37 5.23 -11.91
C VAL A 33 -0.99 6.31 -12.91
N SER A 34 -0.32 5.96 -14.02
CA SER A 34 0.15 6.97 -14.99
C SER A 34 -0.96 7.52 -15.90
N GLY A 35 -2.24 7.47 -15.47
CA GLY A 35 -3.40 7.82 -16.29
C GLY A 35 -3.57 6.97 -17.57
N ARG A 36 -2.80 5.89 -17.71
CA ARG A 36 -2.81 4.97 -18.86
C ARG A 36 -3.14 3.57 -18.36
N PRO A 37 -3.75 2.71 -19.20
CA PRO A 37 -3.94 1.30 -18.86
C PRO A 37 -2.57 0.67 -18.59
N VAL A 38 -2.34 0.26 -17.35
CA VAL A 38 -1.16 -0.52 -16.96
C VAL A 38 -1.56 -1.98 -16.92
N ASP A 39 -0.76 -2.85 -17.52
CA ASP A 39 -1.02 -4.29 -17.48
C ASP A 39 -0.93 -4.81 -16.05
N ALA A 40 -1.83 -5.72 -15.70
CA ALA A 40 -1.85 -6.33 -14.38
C ALA A 40 -0.55 -7.12 -14.13
N PRO A 41 0.17 -6.87 -13.02
CA PRO A 41 1.43 -7.53 -12.74
C PRO A 41 1.28 -9.01 -12.34
N LEU A 42 0.09 -9.43 -11.89
CA LEU A 42 -0.21 -10.81 -11.51
C LEU A 42 -1.22 -11.44 -12.47
N LEU A 43 -0.72 -12.11 -13.50
CA LEU A 43 -1.52 -12.75 -14.55
C LEU A 43 -2.32 -13.96 -14.03
N PRO A 44 -3.37 -14.41 -14.75
CA PRO A 44 -4.05 -15.67 -14.46
C PRO A 44 -3.07 -16.85 -14.41
N ARG A 45 -3.30 -17.78 -13.48
CA ARG A 45 -2.50 -19.01 -13.33
C ARG A 45 -0.99 -18.76 -13.18
N SER A 46 -0.62 -17.65 -12.54
CA SER A 46 0.77 -17.24 -12.35
C SER A 46 1.08 -16.92 -10.90
N GLN A 47 2.35 -16.62 -10.64
CA GLN A 47 2.83 -16.18 -9.33
C GLN A 47 3.66 -14.90 -9.46
N LEU A 48 3.67 -14.10 -8.41
CA LEU A 48 4.45 -12.87 -8.31
C LEU A 48 5.25 -12.90 -7.01
N ALA A 49 6.58 -12.91 -7.12
CA ALA A 49 7.47 -12.76 -5.98
C ALA A 49 7.57 -11.28 -5.58
N LEU A 50 7.43 -11.01 -4.28
CA LEU A 50 7.46 -9.67 -3.71
C LEU A 50 8.51 -9.62 -2.61
N GLY A 51 9.44 -8.67 -2.73
CA GLY A 51 10.46 -8.37 -1.73
C GLY A 51 11.69 -9.24 -1.73
N TYR A 52 11.78 -10.21 -2.65
CA TYR A 52 12.94 -11.06 -2.82
C TYR A 52 12.93 -11.64 -4.24
N GLU A 53 13.83 -11.18 -5.12
CA GLU A 53 14.14 -11.91 -6.36
C GLU A 53 15.37 -11.35 -7.11
N ASN A 54 15.87 -12.16 -8.04
CA ASN A 54 17.08 -11.97 -8.85
C ASN A 54 16.84 -11.10 -10.11
N GLY A 55 16.08 -10.00 -9.96
CA GLY A 55 15.58 -9.17 -11.07
C GLY A 55 15.95 -7.68 -11.00
N GLY A 56 16.81 -7.27 -10.07
CA GLY A 56 17.28 -5.88 -9.92
C GLY A 56 16.38 -4.97 -9.08
N ALA A 57 15.24 -5.44 -8.59
CA ALA A 57 14.44 -4.71 -7.61
C ALA A 57 15.09 -4.81 -6.22
N PRO A 58 15.13 -3.72 -5.43
CA PRO A 58 15.70 -3.74 -4.09
C PRO A 58 14.97 -4.77 -3.23
N GLN A 59 15.75 -5.57 -2.50
CA GLN A 59 15.22 -6.47 -1.50
C GLN A 59 14.53 -5.65 -0.41
N TRP A 60 13.48 -6.21 0.16
CA TRP A 60 12.81 -5.55 1.27
C TRP A 60 13.67 -5.66 2.53
N GLU A 61 14.15 -4.50 2.96
CA GLU A 61 14.91 -4.36 4.20
C GLU A 61 14.03 -3.70 5.26
N PHE A 62 14.17 -4.19 6.49
CA PHE A 62 13.47 -3.65 7.65
C PHE A 62 14.52 -3.10 8.60
N VAL A 63 14.49 -1.77 8.80
CA VAL A 63 15.39 -1.11 9.72
C VAL A 63 14.68 -0.98 11.06
N PHE A 64 15.24 -1.65 12.07
CA PHE A 64 14.73 -1.62 13.43
C PHE A 64 15.64 -0.76 14.29
N LEU A 65 15.06 0.22 14.98
CA LEU A 65 15.83 1.14 15.82
C LEU A 65 16.32 0.46 17.10
N ASP A 66 17.55 0.77 17.50
CA ASP A 66 18.26 0.07 18.58
C ASP A 66 17.70 0.34 19.98
N ASP A 67 16.91 1.40 20.13
CA ASP A 67 16.30 1.82 21.38
C ASP A 67 15.02 1.04 21.74
N ARG A 68 14.60 0.06 20.91
CA ARG A 68 13.34 -0.66 21.09
C ARG A 68 13.52 -2.16 21.35
N PRO A 69 12.97 -2.70 22.45
CA PRO A 69 13.06 -4.13 22.77
C PRO A 69 12.14 -5.01 21.90
N LYS A 70 11.09 -4.41 21.32
CA LYS A 70 10.13 -5.05 20.43
C LYS A 70 9.76 -4.06 19.34
N ASP A 71 9.66 -4.56 18.12
CA ASP A 71 9.14 -3.80 17.00
C ASP A 71 8.05 -4.60 16.27
N ILE A 72 7.03 -3.91 15.79
CA ILE A 72 5.84 -4.47 15.17
C ILE A 72 5.63 -3.72 13.88
N GLY A 73 5.31 -4.42 12.81
CA GLY A 73 4.85 -3.82 11.56
C GLY A 73 3.75 -4.67 10.96
N PHE A 74 2.90 -4.09 10.12
CA PHE A 74 1.90 -4.88 9.41
C PHE A 74 1.82 -4.56 7.93
N PHE A 75 1.59 -5.63 7.18
CA PHE A 75 1.33 -5.57 5.76
C PHE A 75 -0.16 -5.70 5.50
N LYS A 76 -0.69 -4.79 4.70
CA LYS A 76 -2.05 -4.87 4.17
C LYS A 76 -1.99 -4.98 2.65
N LEU A 77 -2.51 -6.08 2.14
CA LEU A 77 -2.59 -6.39 0.72
C LEU A 77 -4.02 -6.21 0.24
N PHE A 78 -4.23 -5.31 -0.71
CA PHE A 78 -5.47 -5.14 -1.45
C PHE A 78 -5.31 -5.78 -2.83
N LEU A 79 -6.32 -6.52 -3.27
CA LEU A 79 -6.33 -7.21 -4.56
C LEU A 79 -7.52 -6.76 -5.38
N SER A 80 -7.26 -6.36 -6.63
CA SER A 80 -8.28 -6.00 -7.61
C SER A 80 -8.28 -6.87 -8.85
N SER A 81 -9.40 -6.89 -9.57
CA SER A 81 -9.44 -7.26 -10.99
C SER A 81 -9.24 -6.09 -11.96
N SER A 82 -9.17 -4.84 -11.48
CA SER A 82 -9.04 -3.60 -12.24
C SER A 82 -7.96 -2.69 -11.63
N SER A 83 -7.38 -1.77 -12.42
CA SER A 83 -6.45 -0.78 -11.87
C SER A 83 -7.21 0.22 -10.99
N ALA A 84 -6.77 0.41 -9.75
CA ALA A 84 -7.27 1.46 -8.85
C ALA A 84 -6.17 2.37 -8.32
N ASN A 85 -6.60 3.50 -7.77
CA ASN A 85 -5.76 4.49 -7.10
C ASN A 85 -5.93 4.37 -5.58
N PHE A 86 -4.81 4.21 -4.87
CA PHE A 86 -4.76 4.14 -3.40
C PHE A 86 -3.83 5.22 -2.81
N ALA A 87 -3.59 6.32 -3.54
CA ALA A 87 -2.72 7.41 -3.08
C ALA A 87 -3.16 7.96 -1.71
N CYS A 88 -4.47 8.08 -1.47
CA CYS A 88 -5.05 8.56 -0.21
C CYS A 88 -4.70 7.71 1.02
N LEU A 89 -4.30 6.44 0.84
CA LEU A 89 -3.88 5.59 1.95
C LEU A 89 -2.44 5.88 2.40
N THR A 90 -1.64 6.58 1.60
CA THR A 90 -0.22 6.78 1.88
C THR A 90 -0.02 7.89 2.90
N ARG A 91 0.73 7.59 3.97
CA ARG A 91 1.17 8.58 4.94
C ARG A 91 2.68 8.47 5.18
N LYS A 92 3.42 9.41 4.59
CA LYS A 92 4.89 9.43 4.64
C LYS A 92 5.49 10.03 5.92
N ARG A 93 4.72 10.85 6.65
CA ARG A 93 5.18 11.55 7.86
C ARG A 93 4.39 11.10 9.07
N THR A 94 5.05 11.09 10.21
CA THR A 94 4.41 10.84 11.50
C THR A 94 3.43 11.98 11.85
N PRO A 95 2.26 11.68 12.42
CA PRO A 95 1.33 12.73 12.88
C PRO A 95 1.87 13.52 14.08
N PHE A 96 3.00 13.11 14.64
CA PHE A 96 3.63 13.77 15.78
C PHE A 96 4.73 14.76 15.38
N GLU A 97 5.12 14.81 14.10
CA GLU A 97 5.91 15.91 13.57
C GLU A 97 5.07 17.18 13.66
N ARG A 98 5.31 17.96 14.72
CA ARG A 98 4.81 19.32 14.77
C ARG A 98 5.65 20.12 13.79
N ASP A 99 4.99 20.74 12.81
CA ASP A 99 5.61 21.81 12.05
C ASP A 99 6.06 22.89 13.05
N THR A 100 7.34 22.88 13.39
CA THR A 100 7.95 24.01 14.09
C THR A 100 7.99 25.15 13.08
N CYS A 101 7.03 26.08 13.17
CA CYS A 101 6.71 27.14 12.19
C CYS A 101 5.91 26.61 10.99
N THR A 102 4.69 27.03 10.66
CA THR A 102 3.94 28.29 10.89
C THR A 102 2.44 28.00 10.82
N ARG A 103 1.60 28.81 11.49
CA ARG A 103 0.13 28.84 11.31
C ARG A 103 -0.29 29.38 9.94
N LEU A 104 0.23 28.81 8.86
CA LEU A 104 -0.11 29.09 7.46
C LEU A 104 0.14 27.83 6.66
N ALA A 105 -0.78 26.88 6.75
CA ALA A 105 -1.02 25.94 5.68
C ALA A 105 -2.54 25.94 5.53
N GLU A 106 -3.00 26.54 4.44
CA GLU A 106 -4.34 26.33 3.94
C GLU A 106 -4.50 24.82 3.81
N GLU A 107 -5.43 24.25 4.56
CA GLU A 107 -5.87 22.87 4.37
C GLU A 107 -6.44 22.82 2.95
N SER A 108 -5.72 22.17 2.03
CA SER A 108 -6.24 21.88 0.70
C SER A 108 -7.29 20.78 0.86
N ASP A 109 -8.49 21.20 1.26
CA ASP A 109 -9.74 20.41 1.32
C ASP A 109 -10.16 19.88 -0.08
N GLU A 110 -9.45 20.28 -1.13
CA GLU A 110 -9.70 19.89 -2.53
C GLU A 110 -9.45 18.38 -2.78
N GLU A 111 -8.47 17.76 -2.10
CA GLU A 111 -8.18 16.33 -2.29
C GLU A 111 -9.23 15.40 -1.62
N ALA A 112 -9.94 15.91 -0.62
CA ALA A 112 -10.98 15.16 0.10
C ALA A 112 -12.34 15.23 -0.60
N GLU A 113 -12.67 16.36 -1.24
CA GLU A 113 -13.88 16.48 -2.07
C GLU A 113 -13.78 15.67 -3.38
N GLU A 114 -12.62 15.68 -4.04
CA GLU A 114 -12.42 14.91 -5.28
C GLU A 114 -12.54 13.40 -5.03
N ALA A 115 -12.09 12.91 -3.87
CA ALA A 115 -12.28 11.52 -3.44
C ALA A 115 -13.77 11.21 -3.17
N GLY A 116 -14.54 12.17 -2.67
CA GLY A 116 -15.97 12.01 -2.37
C GLY A 116 -16.85 11.95 -3.61
N GLU A 117 -16.58 12.75 -4.64
CA GLU A 117 -17.33 12.71 -5.90
C GLU A 117 -17.07 11.41 -6.70
N LEU A 118 -15.84 10.89 -6.67
CA LEU A 118 -15.49 9.66 -7.38
C LEU A 118 -16.20 8.42 -6.81
N GLU A 119 -16.41 8.35 -5.48
CA GLU A 119 -17.12 7.26 -4.82
C GLU A 119 -18.59 7.13 -5.27
N THR A 120 -19.24 8.24 -5.64
CA THR A 120 -20.66 8.23 -6.05
C THR A 120 -20.93 7.62 -7.43
N THR A 121 -19.88 7.36 -8.21
CA THR A 121 -20.00 6.84 -9.60
C THR A 121 -19.65 5.36 -9.77
N LEU A 122 -19.16 4.69 -8.73
CA LEU A 122 -18.56 3.35 -8.82
C LEU A 122 -19.49 2.18 -8.44
N ASP A 123 -20.75 2.45 -8.06
CA ASP A 123 -21.59 1.45 -7.38
C ASP A 123 -22.37 0.49 -8.31
N ASP A 124 -22.12 0.51 -9.62
CA ASP A 124 -22.90 -0.29 -10.59
C ASP A 124 -22.11 -1.44 -11.25
N SER A 125 -20.85 -1.68 -10.87
CA SER A 125 -20.09 -2.82 -11.37
C SER A 125 -19.74 -3.79 -10.25
N LYS A 126 -19.99 -5.07 -10.50
CA LYS A 126 -19.71 -6.21 -9.63
C LYS A 126 -18.19 -6.40 -9.47
N GLU A 127 -17.49 -5.43 -8.91
CA GLU A 127 -16.06 -5.50 -8.65
C GLU A 127 -15.82 -6.39 -7.43
N SER A 128 -15.19 -7.53 -7.66
CA SER A 128 -14.82 -8.45 -6.59
C SER A 128 -13.45 -8.03 -6.04
N TRP A 129 -13.46 -7.23 -4.98
CA TRP A 129 -12.24 -6.89 -4.24
C TRP A 129 -12.00 -7.84 -3.07
N GLY A 130 -10.73 -8.05 -2.72
CA GLY A 130 -10.32 -8.86 -1.58
C GLY A 130 -9.20 -8.20 -0.78
N VAL A 131 -9.18 -8.45 0.53
CA VAL A 131 -8.15 -7.91 1.44
C VAL A 131 -7.51 -9.05 2.23
N LYS A 132 -6.17 -9.02 2.36
CA LYS A 132 -5.41 -9.88 3.26
C LYS A 132 -4.52 -9.03 4.17
N MET A 133 -4.32 -9.49 5.40
CA MET A 133 -3.47 -8.83 6.40
C MET A 133 -2.44 -9.81 6.93
N ALA A 134 -1.19 -9.34 7.06
CA ALA A 134 -0.10 -10.08 7.69
C ALA A 134 0.58 -9.18 8.74
N THR A 135 0.96 -9.76 9.88
CA THR A 135 1.63 -9.05 10.97
C THR A 135 3.06 -9.58 11.12
N LEU A 136 4.02 -8.68 11.22
CA LEU A 136 5.41 -8.97 11.60
C LEU A 136 5.64 -8.57 13.05
N ILE A 137 6.22 -9.48 13.83
CA ILE A 137 6.61 -9.25 15.21
C ILE A 137 8.07 -9.66 15.35
N GLN A 138 8.92 -8.71 15.74
CA GLN A 138 10.32 -8.98 16.06
C GLN A 138 10.56 -8.79 17.56
N ILE A 139 11.23 -9.76 18.18
CA ILE A 139 11.56 -9.75 19.61
C ILE A 139 13.07 -9.90 19.73
N ARG A 140 13.74 -8.92 20.36
CA ARG A 140 15.16 -9.05 20.70
C ARG A 140 15.30 -10.03 21.88
N LYS A 141 16.24 -10.98 21.78
CA LYS A 141 16.57 -11.93 22.86
C LYS A 141 17.66 -11.38 23.76
#